data_AF-A0A7C8LE20-F1
#
_entry.id   AF-A0A7C8LE20-F1
#
_cell.length_a   1.000
_cell.length_b   1.000
_cell.length_c   1.000
_cell.angle_alpha   90.00
_cell.angle_beta   90.00
_cell.angle_gamma   90.00
#
_symmetry.space_group_name_H-M   'P 1'
#
loop_
_entity.id
_entity.type
_entity.pdbx_description
1 polymer ?
#
loop_
_entity_poly.entity_id
_entity_poly.type
_entity_poly.pdbx_seq_one_letter_code
_entity_poly.pdbx_strand_id
1 'polypeptide(L)'
;MKKKAIIFLGFLAIVYSVAFLQIGNNKNGERTLLSAFNNSDFQTIQINLNSWGLLNQSFSSLEKMKVYSKRITDALGIYDIDNTEEKESETFKEFIVTKASKNAKTTVKLESIQYEEENSASTYVVIDIILYGQYNSIPYLKEEIDSIFAENNIKPTTNITIAGTLRGTLNKEQKQKIAKSMMKDIGAKIEETYETEEIYSVYGYTRLISDWLVSNGKKINVNLAFHYNEYEDNTYLYLATPVITVDY
;
A
#
# COMPACT_ATOMS: atom_id res chain seq x y z
N MET A 1 -13.71 -20.81 -18.46
CA MET A 1 -13.65 -19.96 -17.26
C MET A 1 -12.23 -19.86 -16.65
N LYS A 2 -11.16 -19.73 -17.46
CA LYS A 2 -9.77 -19.60 -16.94
C LYS A 2 -8.94 -18.48 -17.62
N LYS A 3 -9.56 -17.62 -18.44
CA LYS A 3 -8.87 -16.55 -19.20
C LYS A 3 -9.17 -15.12 -18.72
N LYS A 4 -10.05 -14.92 -17.71
CA LYS A 4 -10.42 -13.58 -17.21
C LYS A 4 -9.62 -13.11 -15.98
N ALA A 5 -8.92 -14.00 -15.28
CA ALA A 5 -8.10 -13.64 -14.11
C ALA A 5 -6.68 -13.14 -14.50
N ILE A 6 -6.17 -13.50 -15.68
CA ILE A 6 -4.82 -13.14 -16.13
C ILE A 6 -4.74 -11.69 -16.65
N ILE A 7 -5.87 -11.09 -17.02
CA ILE A 7 -5.93 -9.69 -17.47
C ILE A 7 -5.96 -8.71 -16.28
N PHE A 8 -6.28 -9.18 -15.06
CA PHE A 8 -6.43 -8.32 -13.88
C PHE A 8 -5.09 -7.94 -13.22
N LEU A 9 -4.06 -8.79 -13.34
CA LEU A 9 -2.69 -8.49 -12.86
C LEU A 9 -1.97 -7.43 -13.74
N GLY A 10 -2.37 -7.28 -15.00
CA GLY A 10 -1.89 -6.18 -15.85
C GLY A 10 -2.59 -4.82 -15.59
N PHE A 11 -3.73 -4.82 -14.89
CA PHE A 11 -4.54 -3.61 -14.69
C PHE A 11 -3.95 -2.67 -13.62
N LEU A 12 -3.21 -3.22 -12.65
CA LEU A 12 -2.40 -2.45 -11.68
C LEU A 12 -1.19 -1.75 -12.32
N ALA A 13 -0.71 -2.26 -13.47
CA ALA A 13 0.39 -1.66 -14.22
C ALA A 13 -0.04 -0.42 -15.05
N ILE A 14 -1.33 -0.26 -15.40
CA ILE A 14 -1.81 0.86 -16.23
C ILE A 14 -2.25 2.06 -15.38
N VAL A 15 -2.74 1.86 -14.15
CA VAL A 15 -3.10 2.98 -13.24
C VAL A 15 -1.85 3.81 -12.86
N TYR A 16 -0.65 3.24 -12.99
CA TYR A 16 0.63 3.93 -12.85
C TYR A 16 1.06 4.76 -14.06
N SER A 17 0.45 4.62 -15.24
CA SER A 17 1.00 5.21 -16.47
C SER A 17 0.92 6.75 -16.54
N VAL A 18 0.19 7.44 -15.65
CA VAL A 18 0.07 8.92 -15.73
C VAL A 18 0.03 9.65 -14.37
N ALA A 19 0.28 8.99 -13.25
CA ALA A 19 0.32 9.67 -11.95
C ALA A 19 1.74 10.14 -11.62
N PHE A 20 2.05 11.40 -11.92
CA PHE A 20 3.29 12.04 -11.49
C PHE A 20 3.28 12.27 -9.96
N LEU A 21 3.84 11.32 -9.20
CA LEU A 21 4.14 11.49 -7.79
C LEU A 21 5.31 12.49 -7.63
N GLN A 22 5.10 13.64 -6.99
CA GLN A 22 6.21 14.49 -6.52
C GLN A 22 6.39 14.32 -5.02
N ILE A 23 7.62 14.09 -4.58
CA ILE A 23 7.94 13.68 -3.22
C ILE A 23 8.46 14.88 -2.41
N GLY A 24 7.83 15.15 -1.26
CA GLY A 24 8.40 15.94 -0.15
C GLY A 24 9.05 15.04 0.91
N ASN A 25 9.55 15.55 2.02
CA ASN A 25 10.06 14.71 3.11
C ASN A 25 9.47 15.24 4.43
N ASN A 26 8.64 14.45 5.13
CA ASN A 26 8.13 14.84 6.45
C ASN A 26 7.86 13.61 7.33
N LYS A 27 8.53 13.55 8.49
CA LYS A 27 8.72 12.36 9.33
C LYS A 27 7.53 12.00 10.25
N ASN A 28 6.36 12.64 10.10
CA ASN A 28 5.24 12.52 11.05
C ASN A 28 3.89 12.14 10.41
N GLY A 29 3.83 11.86 9.11
CA GLY A 29 2.58 11.54 8.42
C GLY A 29 1.93 10.26 8.96
N GLU A 30 2.74 9.21 9.16
CA GLU A 30 2.30 7.89 9.60
C GLU A 30 1.74 7.93 11.02
N ARG A 31 2.43 8.63 11.93
CA ARG A 31 1.97 8.81 13.32
C ARG A 31 0.64 9.54 13.38
N THR A 32 0.47 10.53 12.51
CA THR A 32 -0.77 11.29 12.37
C THR A 32 -1.92 10.40 11.87
N LEU A 33 -1.68 9.57 10.85
CA LEU A 33 -2.68 8.60 10.36
C LEU A 33 -3.12 7.63 11.46
N LEU A 34 -2.15 7.02 12.16
CA LEU A 34 -2.44 6.09 13.26
C LEU A 34 -3.24 6.76 14.37
N SER A 35 -2.85 7.98 14.77
CA SER A 35 -3.54 8.71 15.82
C SER A 35 -4.98 9.06 15.43
N ALA A 36 -5.20 9.52 14.20
CA ALA A 36 -6.54 9.81 13.69
C ALA A 36 -7.43 8.57 13.63
N PHE A 37 -6.88 7.41 13.24
CA PHE A 37 -7.61 6.16 13.24
C PHE A 37 -7.94 5.66 14.66
N ASN A 38 -6.97 5.71 15.56
CA ASN A 38 -7.13 5.27 16.96
C ASN A 38 -8.11 6.15 17.76
N ASN A 39 -8.33 7.39 17.34
CA ASN A 39 -9.34 8.28 17.92
C ASN A 39 -10.76 8.01 17.39
N SER A 40 -10.92 7.12 16.42
CA SER A 40 -12.23 6.69 15.93
C SER A 40 -12.80 5.54 16.75
N ASP A 41 -14.09 5.26 16.60
CA ASP A 41 -14.76 4.12 17.25
C ASP A 41 -14.49 2.77 16.54
N PHE A 42 -13.71 2.76 15.46
CA PHE A 42 -13.44 1.54 14.69
C PHE A 42 -12.33 0.71 15.34
N GLN A 43 -12.56 -0.60 15.46
CA GLN A 43 -11.55 -1.54 15.88
C GLN A 43 -10.60 -1.84 14.71
N THR A 44 -9.30 -1.53 14.86
CA THR A 44 -8.29 -1.86 13.84
C THR A 44 -8.15 -3.38 13.66
N ILE A 45 -8.32 -3.85 12.43
CA ILE A 45 -8.17 -5.26 12.05
C ILE A 45 -6.79 -5.56 11.47
N GLN A 46 -6.23 -4.62 10.69
CA GLN A 46 -4.90 -4.74 10.13
C GLN A 46 -4.35 -3.39 9.67
N ILE A 47 -3.03 -3.32 9.52
CA ILE A 47 -2.35 -2.24 8.80
C ILE A 47 -1.44 -2.86 7.76
N ASN A 48 -1.58 -2.44 6.51
CA ASN A 48 -0.70 -2.83 5.42
C ASN A 48 0.26 -1.67 5.10
N LEU A 49 1.56 -1.95 5.15
CA LEU A 49 2.65 -1.09 4.72
C LEU A 49 3.25 -1.74 3.46
N ASN A 50 3.02 -1.12 2.32
CA ASN A 50 3.47 -1.60 1.02
C ASN A 50 4.43 -0.58 0.41
N SER A 51 5.69 -0.95 0.26
CA SER A 51 6.71 -0.06 -0.31
C SER A 51 7.36 -0.74 -1.49
N TRP A 52 7.50 -0.01 -2.60
CA TRP A 52 8.09 -0.54 -3.82
C TRP A 52 8.97 0.49 -4.53
N GLY A 53 9.87 0.02 -5.38
CA GLY A 53 10.72 0.89 -6.18
C GLY A 53 11.45 0.16 -7.30
N LEU A 54 12.04 0.95 -8.21
CA LEU A 54 12.88 0.45 -9.28
C LEU A 54 14.24 0.01 -8.72
N LEU A 55 14.55 -1.28 -8.81
CA LEU A 55 15.84 -1.84 -8.41
C LEU A 55 16.91 -1.57 -9.48
N ASN A 56 16.59 -1.85 -10.75
CA ASN A 56 17.49 -1.59 -11.88
C ASN A 56 16.75 -1.60 -13.22
N GLN A 57 17.37 -1.05 -14.26
CA GLN A 57 16.88 -1.06 -15.64
C GLN A 57 17.45 -2.25 -16.42
N SER A 58 17.16 -3.48 -15.96
CA SER A 58 17.55 -4.70 -16.66
C SER A 58 16.55 -5.83 -16.44
N PHE A 59 16.54 -6.81 -17.35
CA PHE A 59 15.80 -8.06 -17.19
C PHE A 59 16.62 -9.02 -16.32
N SER A 60 16.49 -8.89 -15.00
CA SER A 60 17.28 -9.63 -14.02
C SER A 60 16.97 -11.13 -14.07
N SER A 61 17.99 -11.97 -13.92
CA SER A 61 17.79 -13.42 -13.75
C SER A 61 17.19 -13.74 -12.38
N LEU A 62 16.46 -14.86 -12.27
CA LEU A 62 15.94 -15.37 -11.00
C LEU A 62 17.02 -15.50 -9.93
N GLU A 63 18.20 -16.00 -10.30
CA GLU A 63 19.33 -16.14 -9.36
C GLU A 63 19.79 -14.80 -8.76
N LYS A 64 19.84 -13.73 -9.57
CA LYS A 64 20.13 -12.38 -9.05
C LYS A 64 19.01 -11.90 -8.12
N MET A 65 17.75 -12.13 -8.51
CA MET A 65 16.60 -11.72 -7.69
C MET A 65 16.56 -12.43 -6.34
N LYS A 66 16.91 -13.72 -6.30
CA LYS A 66 17.05 -14.51 -5.06
C LYS A 66 18.10 -13.92 -4.13
N VAL A 67 19.28 -13.57 -4.66
CA VAL A 67 20.35 -12.93 -3.87
C VAL A 67 19.89 -11.59 -3.30
N TYR A 68 19.21 -10.76 -4.08
CA TYR A 68 18.67 -9.49 -3.59
C TYR A 68 17.58 -9.69 -2.53
N SER A 69 16.64 -10.60 -2.76
CA SER A 69 15.60 -10.96 -1.80
C SER A 69 16.20 -11.43 -0.47
N LYS A 70 17.27 -12.24 -0.52
CA LYS A 70 17.98 -12.67 0.69
C LYS A 70 18.58 -11.48 1.45
N ARG A 71 19.21 -10.53 0.76
CA ARG A 71 19.77 -9.34 1.42
C ARG A 71 18.70 -8.50 2.12
N ILE A 72 17.55 -8.34 1.48
CA ILE A 72 16.42 -7.58 2.05
C ILE A 72 15.84 -8.32 3.25
N THR A 73 15.61 -9.63 3.14
CA THR A 73 15.09 -10.44 4.25
C THR A 73 16.07 -10.50 5.42
N ASP A 74 17.37 -10.64 5.16
CA ASP A 74 18.42 -10.56 6.19
C ASP A 74 18.41 -9.20 6.91
N ALA A 75 18.26 -8.09 6.17
CA ALA A 75 18.19 -6.73 6.72
C ALA A 75 16.92 -6.49 7.54
N LEU A 76 15.80 -7.12 7.15
CA LEU A 76 14.55 -7.12 7.93
C LEU A 76 14.58 -8.09 9.13
N GLY A 77 15.67 -8.85 9.32
CA GLY A 77 15.77 -9.86 10.37
C GLY A 77 14.89 -11.09 10.16
N ILE A 78 14.58 -11.43 8.91
CA ILE A 78 13.71 -12.54 8.50
C ILE A 78 14.58 -13.67 7.95
N TYR A 79 14.68 -14.78 8.69
CA TYR A 79 15.55 -15.91 8.32
C TYR A 79 14.78 -17.22 8.01
N ASP A 80 13.63 -17.45 8.66
CA ASP A 80 12.85 -18.70 8.54
C ASP A 80 11.67 -18.58 7.56
N ILE A 81 11.96 -18.42 6.27
CA ILE A 81 10.95 -18.22 5.21
C ILE A 81 9.95 -19.39 5.17
N ASP A 82 8.65 -19.08 5.16
CA ASP A 82 7.60 -20.12 5.14
C ASP A 82 7.25 -20.58 3.73
N ASN A 83 7.30 -19.66 2.75
CA ASN A 83 6.94 -19.93 1.38
C ASN A 83 7.82 -19.16 0.39
N THR A 84 8.09 -19.77 -0.75
CA THR A 84 8.81 -19.17 -1.87
C THR A 84 8.11 -19.53 -3.17
N GLU A 85 7.89 -18.53 -4.03
CA GLU A 85 7.25 -18.71 -5.35
C GLU A 85 8.12 -18.12 -6.45
N GLU A 86 8.15 -18.81 -7.58
CA GLU A 86 8.92 -18.46 -8.76
C GLU A 86 8.01 -18.52 -9.99
N LYS A 87 8.09 -17.49 -10.83
CA LYS A 87 7.50 -17.50 -12.18
C LYS A 87 8.54 -17.00 -13.17
N GLU A 88 8.60 -17.65 -14.32
CA GLU A 88 9.50 -17.26 -15.41
C GLU A 88 8.81 -17.48 -16.75
N SER A 89 8.84 -16.45 -17.58
CA SER A 89 8.49 -16.43 -18.99
C SER A 89 9.55 -15.62 -19.75
N GLU A 90 9.40 -15.51 -21.07
CA GLU A 90 10.31 -14.74 -21.92
C GLU A 90 10.38 -13.26 -21.55
N THR A 91 9.26 -12.68 -21.08
CA THR A 91 9.14 -11.24 -20.81
C THR A 91 8.87 -10.90 -19.35
N PHE A 92 8.68 -11.90 -18.49
CA PHE A 92 8.34 -11.69 -17.09
C PHE A 92 9.01 -12.70 -16.17
N LYS A 93 9.61 -12.22 -15.08
CA LYS A 93 10.12 -13.06 -14.00
C LYS A 93 9.65 -12.53 -12.66
N GLU A 94 9.29 -13.43 -11.77
CA GLU A 94 8.84 -13.09 -10.42
C GLU A 94 9.51 -14.02 -9.42
N PHE A 95 9.98 -13.42 -8.32
CA PHE A 95 10.44 -14.14 -7.14
C PHE A 95 9.76 -13.57 -5.91
N ILE A 96 9.06 -14.41 -5.16
CA ILE A 96 8.36 -14.02 -3.93
C ILE A 96 8.89 -14.86 -2.78
N VAL A 97 9.21 -14.21 -1.67
CA VAL A 97 9.40 -14.88 -0.37
C VAL A 97 8.38 -14.34 0.61
N THR A 98 7.79 -15.23 1.40
CA THR A 98 6.78 -14.87 2.40
C THR A 98 7.18 -15.44 3.75
N LYS A 99 7.09 -14.60 4.78
CA LYS A 99 7.08 -14.98 6.18
C LYS A 99 5.76 -14.58 6.82
N ALA A 100 5.07 -15.52 7.46
CA ALA A 100 3.87 -15.28 8.22
C ALA A 100 4.09 -15.63 9.70
N SER A 101 3.44 -14.87 10.55
CA SER A 101 3.37 -15.08 11.98
C SER A 101 1.98 -14.68 12.47
N LYS A 102 1.69 -14.92 13.74
CA LYS A 102 0.42 -14.52 14.35
C LYS A 102 0.14 -13.01 14.23
N ASN A 103 1.18 -12.17 14.28
CA ASN A 103 1.03 -10.71 14.37
C ASN A 103 1.38 -9.99 13.08
N ALA A 104 2.04 -10.65 12.13
CA ALA A 104 2.48 -10.03 10.89
C ALA A 104 2.68 -11.05 9.77
N LYS A 105 2.42 -10.61 8.54
CA LYS A 105 2.84 -11.27 7.31
C LYS A 105 3.75 -10.30 6.54
N THR A 106 4.95 -10.74 6.20
CA THR A 106 5.90 -10.00 5.38
C THR A 106 6.13 -10.74 4.07
N THR A 107 6.02 -10.02 2.97
CA THR A 107 6.28 -10.51 1.62
C THR A 107 7.36 -9.63 0.99
N VAL A 108 8.45 -10.25 0.50
CA VAL A 108 9.42 -9.57 -0.35
C VAL A 108 9.26 -10.15 -1.75
N LYS A 109 8.92 -9.29 -2.71
CA LYS A 109 8.69 -9.66 -4.10
C LYS A 109 9.63 -8.89 -5.01
N LEU A 110 10.21 -9.57 -5.98
CA LEU A 110 10.93 -8.97 -7.09
C LEU A 110 10.24 -9.36 -8.40
N GLU A 111 10.04 -8.37 -9.26
CA GLU A 111 9.43 -8.54 -10.57
C GLU A 111 10.35 -7.95 -11.62
N SER A 112 10.74 -8.75 -12.62
CA SER A 112 11.50 -8.30 -13.77
C SER A 112 10.64 -8.36 -15.02
N ILE A 113 10.58 -7.25 -15.74
CA ILE A 113 9.70 -7.07 -16.90
C ILE A 113 10.56 -6.64 -18.08
N GLN A 114 10.40 -7.32 -19.22
CA GLN A 114 10.93 -6.93 -20.51
C GLN A 114 9.82 -6.22 -21.31
N TYR A 115 10.07 -4.97 -21.69
CA TYR A 115 9.19 -4.17 -22.54
C TYR A 115 9.68 -4.30 -23.99
N GLU A 116 9.09 -5.22 -24.73
CA GLU A 116 9.54 -5.56 -26.10
C GLU A 116 9.45 -4.36 -27.06
N GLU A 117 8.36 -3.58 -26.97
CA GLU A 117 8.15 -2.41 -27.84
C GLU A 117 9.17 -1.28 -27.59
N GLU A 118 9.65 -1.15 -26.35
CA GLU A 118 10.58 -0.10 -25.93
C GLU A 118 12.04 -0.56 -25.97
N ASN A 119 12.27 -1.84 -26.29
CA ASN A 119 13.56 -2.52 -26.16
C ASN A 119 14.24 -2.21 -24.80
N SER A 120 13.44 -2.20 -23.74
CA SER A 120 13.84 -1.81 -22.39
C SER A 120 13.43 -2.89 -21.40
N ALA A 121 14.04 -2.90 -20.22
CA ALA A 121 13.65 -3.81 -19.16
C ALA A 121 13.82 -3.14 -17.81
N SER A 122 12.99 -3.52 -16.84
CA SER A 122 13.06 -3.03 -15.48
C SER A 122 12.85 -4.16 -14.49
N THR A 123 13.59 -4.10 -13.40
CA THR A 123 13.37 -4.95 -12.23
C THR A 123 12.91 -4.08 -11.08
N TYR A 124 11.80 -4.46 -10.47
CA TYR A 124 11.20 -3.80 -9.31
C TYR A 124 11.33 -4.68 -8.08
N VAL A 125 11.30 -4.03 -6.93
CA VAL A 125 11.25 -4.68 -5.63
C VAL A 125 10.05 -4.13 -4.86
N VAL A 126 9.37 -5.02 -4.15
CA VAL A 126 8.23 -4.73 -3.28
C VAL A 126 8.50 -5.36 -1.91
N ILE A 127 8.34 -4.57 -0.86
CA ILE A 127 8.28 -5.03 0.54
C ILE A 127 6.87 -4.74 1.02
N ASP A 128 6.13 -5.80 1.33
CA ASP A 128 4.75 -5.73 1.80
C ASP A 128 4.67 -6.33 3.20
N ILE A 129 4.25 -5.52 4.18
CA ILE A 129 4.07 -5.94 5.57
C ILE A 129 2.62 -5.70 5.96
N ILE A 130 1.91 -6.77 6.32
CA ILE A 130 0.58 -6.70 6.92
C ILE A 130 0.74 -6.99 8.40
N LEU A 131 0.39 -6.05 9.26
CA LEU A 131 0.31 -6.21 10.70
C LEU A 131 -1.13 -6.53 11.12
N TYR A 132 -1.29 -7.52 11.98
CA TYR A 132 -2.56 -7.89 12.64
C TYR A 132 -2.59 -7.44 14.12
N GLY A 133 -1.58 -6.69 14.54
CA GLY A 133 -1.40 -6.16 15.89
C GLY A 133 -0.11 -5.36 15.97
N GLN A 134 0.21 -4.83 17.16
CA GLN A 134 1.42 -4.02 17.40
C GLN A 134 1.54 -2.79 16.46
N TYR A 135 0.41 -2.23 16.02
CA TYR A 135 0.29 -1.16 15.02
C TYR A 135 1.19 0.07 15.23
N ASN A 136 1.55 0.37 16.48
CA ASN A 136 2.46 1.47 16.83
C ASN A 136 3.89 1.28 16.27
N SER A 137 4.23 0.10 15.74
CA SER A 137 5.52 -0.18 15.08
C SER A 137 5.62 0.35 13.65
N ILE A 138 4.51 0.74 13.01
CA ILE A 138 4.49 1.17 11.60
C ILE A 138 5.50 2.30 11.28
N PRO A 139 5.63 3.38 12.07
CA PRO A 139 6.62 4.41 11.78
C PRO A 139 8.06 3.87 11.79
N TYR A 140 8.36 2.94 12.70
CA TYR A 140 9.68 2.31 12.79
C TYR A 140 9.91 1.37 11.60
N LEU A 141 8.94 0.51 11.27
CA LEU A 141 9.04 -0.39 10.11
C LEU A 141 9.24 0.38 8.81
N LYS A 142 8.57 1.54 8.66
CA LYS A 142 8.78 2.40 7.50
C LYS A 142 10.21 2.95 7.46
N GLU A 143 10.75 3.44 8.57
CA GLU A 143 12.13 3.94 8.65
C GLU A 143 13.16 2.85 8.29
N GLU A 144 12.95 1.61 8.74
CA GLU A 144 13.79 0.46 8.39
C GLU A 144 13.71 0.14 6.88
N ILE A 145 12.50 0.10 6.31
CA ILE A 145 12.29 -0.12 4.88
C ILE A 145 12.92 1.00 4.03
N ASP A 146 12.73 2.26 4.42
CA ASP A 146 13.32 3.42 3.74
C ASP A 146 14.86 3.32 3.76
N SER A 147 15.45 2.84 4.87
CA SER A 147 16.89 2.63 5.00
C SER A 147 17.40 1.52 4.08
N ILE A 148 16.69 0.38 4.03
CA ILE A 148 17.01 -0.72 3.09
C ILE A 148 16.97 -0.22 1.64
N PHE A 149 15.96 0.56 1.27
CA PHE A 149 15.90 1.13 -0.08
C PHE A 149 17.02 2.13 -0.34
N ALA A 150 17.33 3.01 0.62
CA ALA A 150 18.40 3.99 0.49
C ALA A 150 19.78 3.33 0.30
N GLU A 151 20.10 2.27 1.05
CA GLU A 151 21.34 1.49 0.91
C GLU A 151 21.50 0.87 -0.48
N ASN A 152 20.39 0.62 -1.17
CA ASN A 152 20.37 0.06 -2.52
C ASN A 152 20.17 1.14 -3.61
N ASN A 153 20.22 2.43 -3.26
CA ASN A 153 19.95 3.57 -4.15
C ASN A 153 18.56 3.51 -4.82
N ILE A 154 17.60 2.90 -4.13
CA ILE A 154 16.22 2.78 -4.59
C ILE A 154 15.44 3.94 -4.00
N LYS A 155 14.67 4.62 -4.84
CA LYS A 155 13.73 5.64 -4.39
C LYS A 155 12.36 5.00 -4.22
N PRO A 156 11.89 4.75 -2.99
CA PRO A 156 10.63 4.05 -2.80
C PRO A 156 9.42 4.95 -2.96
N THR A 157 8.30 4.34 -3.34
CA THR A 157 6.95 4.84 -3.09
C THR A 157 6.33 3.96 -2.03
N THR A 158 5.70 4.55 -1.01
CA THR A 158 5.10 3.80 0.09
C THR A 158 3.60 4.06 0.17
N ASN A 159 2.81 2.99 0.24
CA ASN A 159 1.42 3.00 0.60
C ASN A 159 1.26 2.48 2.03
N ILE A 160 0.45 3.17 2.84
CA ILE A 160 -0.01 2.64 4.13
C ILE A 160 -1.52 2.63 4.10
N THR A 161 -2.13 1.49 4.41
CA THR A 161 -3.58 1.32 4.55
C THR A 161 -3.91 0.74 5.92
N ILE A 162 -4.71 1.47 6.70
CA ILE A 162 -5.28 1.02 7.97
C ILE A 162 -6.71 0.57 7.68
N ALA A 163 -7.04 -0.67 8.07
CA ALA A 163 -8.40 -1.18 7.99
C ALA A 163 -8.93 -1.45 9.41
N GLY A 164 -10.20 -1.12 9.63
CA GLY A 164 -10.90 -1.41 10.86
C GLY A 164 -12.39 -1.57 10.65
N THR A 165 -13.09 -2.06 11.67
CA THR A 165 -14.51 -2.37 11.60
C THR A 165 -15.28 -1.76 12.77
N LEU A 166 -16.55 -1.45 12.50
CA LEU A 166 -17.54 -1.05 13.48
C LEU A 166 -18.81 -1.86 13.21
N ARG A 167 -19.36 -2.48 14.25
CA ARG A 167 -20.58 -3.29 14.10
C ARG A 167 -21.78 -2.44 13.68
N GLY A 168 -22.57 -2.98 12.77
CA GLY A 168 -23.77 -2.36 12.23
C GLY A 168 -23.50 -1.45 11.04
N THR A 169 -24.58 -0.91 10.49
CA THR A 169 -24.53 0.03 9.36
C THR A 169 -24.40 1.49 9.84
N LEU A 170 -23.75 2.31 9.02
CA LEU A 170 -23.71 3.76 9.19
C LEU A 170 -24.50 4.45 8.09
N ASN A 171 -25.35 5.39 8.47
CA ASN A 171 -26.00 6.27 7.51
C ASN A 171 -25.00 7.30 6.95
N LYS A 172 -25.41 7.99 5.90
CA LYS A 172 -24.59 8.99 5.20
C LYS A 172 -24.07 10.10 6.12
N GLU A 173 -24.93 10.63 6.99
CA GLU A 173 -24.55 11.72 7.89
C GLU A 173 -23.49 11.29 8.91
N GLN A 174 -23.59 10.06 9.44
CA GLN A 174 -22.59 9.47 10.33
C GLN A 174 -21.25 9.31 9.60
N LYS A 175 -21.25 8.71 8.39
CA LYS A 175 -20.05 8.56 7.56
C LYS A 175 -19.38 9.92 7.28
N GLN A 176 -20.16 10.92 6.90
CA GLN A 176 -19.67 12.29 6.66
C GLN A 176 -19.08 12.94 7.92
N LYS A 177 -19.72 12.77 9.08
CA LYS A 177 -19.23 13.32 10.35
C LYS A 177 -17.89 12.70 10.74
N ILE A 178 -17.78 11.37 10.65
CA ILE A 178 -16.56 10.63 10.96
C ILE A 178 -15.44 11.04 9.99
N ALA A 179 -15.72 11.04 8.68
CA ALA A 179 -14.73 11.45 7.67
C ALA A 179 -14.22 12.89 7.89
N LYS A 180 -15.10 13.84 8.17
CA LYS A 180 -14.72 15.23 8.47
C LYS A 180 -13.86 15.33 9.73
N SER A 181 -14.20 14.57 10.77
CA SER A 181 -13.40 14.54 12.01
C SER A 181 -12.00 13.99 11.75
N MET A 182 -11.90 12.83 11.11
CA MET A 182 -10.61 12.19 10.83
C MET A 182 -9.74 13.02 9.89
N MET A 183 -10.32 13.60 8.83
CA MET A 183 -9.58 14.50 7.93
C MET A 183 -9.06 15.73 8.67
N LYS A 184 -9.83 16.29 9.61
CA LYS A 184 -9.40 17.40 10.47
C LYS A 184 -8.24 16.97 11.38
N ASP A 185 -8.32 15.80 12.01
CA ASP A 185 -7.27 15.28 12.88
C ASP A 185 -5.96 15.01 12.11
N ILE A 186 -6.07 14.62 10.83
CA ILE A 186 -4.93 14.45 9.92
C ILE A 186 -4.38 15.80 9.41
N GLY A 187 -5.11 16.90 9.62
CA GLY A 187 -4.80 18.19 9.01
C GLY A 187 -4.97 18.18 7.49
N ALA A 188 -5.80 17.28 6.97
CA ALA A 188 -6.09 17.15 5.55
C ALA A 188 -7.30 18.00 5.15
N LYS A 189 -7.17 18.74 4.06
CA LYS A 189 -8.29 19.40 3.38
C LYS A 189 -8.98 18.38 2.49
N ILE A 190 -10.30 18.24 2.61
CA ILE A 190 -11.09 17.41 1.70
C ILE A 190 -11.09 18.06 0.32
N GLU A 191 -10.66 17.32 -0.69
CA GLU A 191 -10.59 17.78 -2.09
C GLU A 191 -11.69 17.16 -2.95
N GLU A 192 -12.08 15.92 -2.68
CA GLU A 192 -13.04 15.16 -3.47
C GLU A 192 -13.77 14.13 -2.60
N THR A 193 -15.00 13.81 -2.98
CA THR A 193 -15.81 12.73 -2.38
C THR A 193 -16.40 11.89 -3.50
N TYR A 194 -16.37 10.58 -3.32
CA TYR A 194 -16.96 9.60 -4.23
C TYR A 194 -17.95 8.74 -3.46
N GLU A 195 -19.13 8.51 -4.01
CA GLU A 195 -20.20 7.79 -3.32
C GLU A 195 -20.96 6.91 -4.32
N THR A 196 -21.15 5.65 -3.92
CA THR A 196 -22.04 4.67 -4.55
C THR A 196 -23.00 4.13 -3.49
N GLU A 197 -23.83 3.16 -3.85
CA GLU A 197 -24.68 2.46 -2.88
C GLU A 197 -23.86 1.70 -1.82
N GLU A 198 -22.70 1.18 -2.22
CA GLU A 198 -21.87 0.29 -1.38
C GLU A 198 -20.70 1.02 -0.70
N ILE A 199 -20.21 2.12 -1.28
CA ILE A 199 -18.97 2.78 -0.87
C ILE A 199 -19.19 4.28 -0.68
N TYR A 200 -18.68 4.80 0.44
CA TYR A 200 -18.51 6.25 0.64
C TYR A 200 -17.03 6.55 0.83
N SER A 201 -16.41 7.27 -0.09
CA SER A 201 -14.98 7.55 -0.13
C SER A 201 -14.71 9.06 -0.15
N VAL A 202 -13.68 9.48 0.59
CA VAL A 202 -13.25 10.86 0.75
C VAL A 202 -11.76 10.94 0.46
N TYR A 203 -11.39 11.85 -0.42
CA TYR A 203 -10.01 12.13 -0.78
C TYR A 203 -9.62 13.50 -0.24
N GLY A 204 -8.48 13.55 0.42
CA GLY A 204 -7.94 14.75 1.03
C GLY A 204 -6.47 14.97 0.72
N TYR A 205 -6.03 16.19 1.02
CA TYR A 205 -4.65 16.59 0.89
C TYR A 205 -4.13 17.22 2.18
N THR A 206 -2.98 16.75 2.66
CA THR A 206 -2.22 17.35 3.75
C THR A 206 -0.77 17.58 3.33
N ARG A 207 -0.15 18.64 3.85
CA ARG A 207 1.30 18.87 3.67
C ARG A 207 2.17 18.01 4.59
N LEU A 208 1.55 17.29 5.53
CA LEU A 208 2.24 16.42 6.47
C LEU A 208 2.73 15.12 5.83
N ILE A 209 2.17 14.76 4.69
CA ILE A 209 2.51 13.56 3.92
C ILE A 209 3.13 14.02 2.61
N SER A 210 4.28 13.43 2.29
CA SER A 210 5.08 13.79 1.13
C SER A 210 4.51 13.31 -0.19
N ASP A 211 4.00 12.10 -0.21
CA ASP A 211 3.62 11.38 -1.42
C ASP A 211 2.21 11.78 -1.77
N TRP A 212 1.96 12.20 -3.01
CA TRP A 212 0.64 12.67 -3.43
C TRP A 212 0.42 12.39 -4.91
N LEU A 213 -0.84 12.12 -5.27
CA LEU A 213 -1.31 11.87 -6.62
C LEU A 213 -2.10 13.08 -7.15
N VAL A 214 -2.13 13.28 -8.47
CA VAL A 214 -3.09 14.20 -9.09
C VAL A 214 -4.38 13.43 -9.41
N SER A 215 -5.51 13.87 -8.87
CA SER A 215 -6.86 13.46 -9.33
C SER A 215 -7.62 14.72 -9.74
N ASN A 216 -8.19 14.74 -10.96
CA ASN A 216 -8.99 15.86 -11.45
C ASN A 216 -8.33 17.25 -11.28
N GLY A 217 -7.00 17.31 -11.50
CA GLY A 217 -6.19 18.52 -11.35
C GLY A 217 -5.88 18.92 -9.89
N LYS A 218 -6.30 18.13 -8.91
CA LYS A 218 -6.06 18.36 -7.47
C LYS A 218 -5.04 17.37 -6.94
N LYS A 219 -4.20 17.82 -6.00
CA LYS A 219 -3.32 16.91 -5.24
C LYS A 219 -4.15 16.18 -4.19
N ILE A 220 -3.95 14.87 -4.04
CA ILE A 220 -4.55 14.03 -3.01
C ILE A 220 -3.49 13.11 -2.41
N ASN A 221 -3.53 12.89 -1.10
CA ASN A 221 -2.61 11.98 -0.40
C ASN A 221 -3.16 11.33 0.87
N VAL A 222 -4.46 11.50 1.11
CA VAL A 222 -5.18 10.78 2.14
C VAL A 222 -6.48 10.31 1.50
N ASN A 223 -6.79 9.03 1.66
CA ASN A 223 -8.05 8.47 1.22
C ASN A 223 -8.71 7.73 2.38
N LEU A 224 -9.97 8.03 2.61
CA LEU A 224 -10.78 7.39 3.63
C LEU A 224 -12.02 6.81 2.95
N ALA A 225 -12.31 5.53 3.16
CA ALA A 225 -13.50 4.91 2.58
C ALA A 225 -14.24 4.03 3.58
N PHE A 226 -15.57 4.02 3.47
CA PHE A 226 -16.45 3.14 4.20
C PHE A 226 -17.10 2.15 3.25
N HIS A 227 -17.18 0.89 3.69
CA HIS A 227 -17.90 -0.16 3.00
C HIS A 227 -18.73 -0.95 4.03
N TYR A 228 -20.00 -1.22 3.76
CA TYR A 228 -20.82 -2.02 4.66
C TYR A 228 -20.94 -3.44 4.12
N ASN A 229 -20.58 -4.43 4.94
CA ASN A 229 -20.73 -5.84 4.63
C ASN A 229 -21.98 -6.38 5.35
N GLU A 230 -23.02 -6.69 4.57
CA GLU A 230 -24.30 -7.18 5.10
C GLU A 230 -24.20 -8.56 5.75
N TYR A 231 -23.31 -9.44 5.27
CA TYR A 231 -23.15 -10.79 5.80
C TYR A 231 -22.51 -10.79 7.18
N GLU A 232 -21.59 -9.84 7.43
CA GLU A 232 -20.88 -9.72 8.70
C GLU A 232 -21.53 -8.75 9.68
N ASP A 233 -22.54 -7.99 9.24
CA ASP A 233 -23.14 -6.88 10.00
C ASP A 233 -22.07 -5.88 10.49
N ASN A 234 -21.13 -5.53 9.61
CA ASN A 234 -20.01 -4.64 9.92
C ASN A 234 -19.83 -3.55 8.86
N THR A 235 -19.65 -2.32 9.32
CA THR A 235 -19.09 -1.25 8.51
C THR A 235 -17.57 -1.31 8.61
N TYR A 236 -16.91 -1.45 7.48
CA TYR A 236 -15.48 -1.32 7.31
C TYR A 236 -15.11 0.15 7.09
N LEU A 237 -13.99 0.55 7.68
CA LEU A 237 -13.32 1.82 7.45
C LEU A 237 -11.89 1.55 7.00
N TYR A 238 -11.54 2.12 5.86
CA TYR A 238 -10.20 2.12 5.31
C TYR A 238 -9.65 3.54 5.37
N LEU A 239 -8.44 3.71 5.88
CA LEU A 239 -7.69 4.97 5.83
C LEU A 239 -6.33 4.69 5.20
N ALA A 240 -6.05 5.32 4.07
CA ALA A 240 -4.83 5.09 3.33
C ALA A 240 -4.10 6.38 2.95
N THR A 241 -2.81 6.22 2.70
CA THR A 241 -1.97 7.21 2.04
C THR A 241 -1.10 6.53 0.97
N PRO A 242 -1.00 7.10 -0.26
CA PRO A 242 -1.79 8.23 -0.74
C PRO A 242 -3.27 7.87 -1.01
N VAL A 243 -3.56 6.63 -1.42
CA VAL A 243 -4.90 6.14 -1.77
C VAL A 243 -5.08 4.66 -1.40
N ILE A 244 -6.32 4.19 -1.25
CA ILE A 244 -6.60 2.78 -0.98
C ILE A 244 -6.30 1.97 -2.25
N THR A 245 -5.48 0.92 -2.13
CA THR A 245 -5.12 0.01 -3.24
C THR A 245 -5.54 -1.43 -2.99
N VAL A 246 -6.29 -1.68 -1.91
CA VAL A 246 -6.87 -2.97 -1.58
C VAL A 246 -8.33 -3.00 -2.02
N ASP A 247 -8.82 -4.19 -2.38
CA ASP A 247 -10.22 -4.39 -2.73
C ASP A 247 -11.11 -4.27 -1.46
N TYR A 248 -12.39 -3.92 -1.67
CA TYR A 248 -13.40 -3.71 -0.63
C TYR A 248 -14.11 -4.99 -0.22
#